data_AF-R9B2J4-F1
#
_entry.id   AF-R9B2J4-F1
#
_cell.length_a   1.000
_cell.length_b   1.000
_cell.length_c   1.000
_cell.angle_alpha   90.00
_cell.angle_beta   90.00
_cell.angle_gamma   90.00
#
_symmetry.space_group_name_H-M   'P 1'
#
loop_
_entity.id
_entity.type
_entity.pdbx_description
1 polymer ?
#
loop_
_entity_poly.entity_id
_entity_poly.type
_entity_poly.pdbx_seq_one_letter_code
_entity_poly.pdbx_strand_id
1 'polypeptide(L)'
;MTDNGVFEKEELKAETERYKVLFDFYKSEYDALRNEYYKVEDKAAKYLTSLSVLSGILLVLFKEVINNFQLNVLSSIQVSILCLLVLSISASWRFIFMVLKPVSVKSFPYSQKGIDYFDSVKLSTFYYSMSIEYVNLIDSYKGAIEKKTEFLKRAFSEIKCSGLLLLIFLSSFFIGNVLFSTVKF
;
A
#
# COMPACT_ATOMS: atom_id res chain seq x y z
N MET A 1 31.75 -44.45 32.00
CA MET A 1 31.69 -42.97 32.11
C MET A 1 31.71 -42.25 30.74
N THR A 2 31.86 -42.95 29.62
CA THR A 2 31.98 -42.37 28.27
C THR A 2 30.64 -42.20 27.53
N ASP A 3 29.57 -42.84 27.99
CA ASP A 3 28.28 -42.94 27.27
C ASP A 3 27.38 -41.70 27.49
N ASN A 4 27.29 -41.21 28.73
CA ASN A 4 26.45 -40.04 29.07
C ASN A 4 26.87 -38.74 28.36
N GLY A 5 28.17 -38.54 28.11
CA GLY A 5 28.67 -37.32 27.45
C GLY A 5 28.49 -37.30 25.92
N VAL A 6 28.22 -38.45 25.30
CA VAL A 6 27.88 -38.53 23.87
C VAL A 6 26.38 -38.26 23.69
N PHE A 7 25.55 -38.88 24.53
CA PHE A 7 24.10 -38.67 24.56
C PHE A 7 23.72 -37.20 24.80
N GLU A 8 24.35 -36.55 25.78
CA GLU A 8 24.13 -35.13 26.09
C GLU A 8 24.52 -34.19 24.91
N LYS A 9 25.57 -34.54 24.15
CA LYS A 9 25.97 -33.77 22.95
C LYS A 9 25.01 -33.95 21.79
N GLU A 10 24.43 -35.14 21.63
CA GLU A 10 23.43 -35.41 20.59
C GLU A 10 22.11 -34.70 20.90
N GLU A 11 21.67 -34.69 22.16
CA GLU A 11 20.47 -33.95 22.58
C GLU A 11 20.64 -32.43 22.38
N LEU A 12 21.79 -31.85 22.75
CA LEU A 12 22.05 -30.42 22.54
C LEU A 12 22.10 -30.03 21.06
N LYS A 13 22.60 -30.92 20.19
CA LYS A 13 22.57 -30.73 18.74
C LYS A 13 21.13 -30.79 18.20
N ALA A 14 20.36 -31.78 18.61
CA ALA A 14 18.96 -31.92 18.20
C ALA A 14 18.10 -30.71 18.64
N GLU A 15 18.32 -30.21 19.85
CA GLU A 15 17.66 -29.00 20.35
C GLU A 15 18.03 -27.76 19.51
N THR A 16 19.32 -27.60 19.21
CA THR A 16 19.80 -26.49 18.38
C THR A 16 19.22 -26.54 16.97
N GLU A 17 19.17 -27.71 16.35
CA GLU A 17 18.56 -27.90 15.04
C GLU A 17 17.07 -27.58 15.04
N ARG A 18 16.35 -28.02 16.07
CA ARG A 18 14.92 -27.72 16.23
C ARG A 18 14.65 -26.22 16.29
N TYR A 19 15.41 -25.47 17.10
CA TYR A 19 15.23 -24.02 17.16
C TYR A 19 15.75 -23.30 15.92
N LYS A 20 16.76 -23.83 15.24
CA LYS A 20 17.21 -23.30 13.96
C LYS A 20 16.11 -23.40 12.90
N VAL A 21 15.43 -24.54 12.80
CA VAL A 21 14.28 -24.70 11.89
C VAL A 21 13.18 -23.69 12.21
N LEU A 22 12.87 -23.47 13.49
CA LEU A 22 11.88 -22.48 13.91
C LEU A 22 12.28 -21.05 13.52
N PHE A 23 13.55 -20.71 13.74
CA PHE A 23 14.12 -19.43 13.37
C PHE A 23 14.06 -19.20 11.85
N ASP A 24 14.49 -20.19 11.06
CA ASP A 24 14.49 -20.10 9.60
C ASP A 24 13.06 -19.95 9.05
N PHE A 25 12.09 -20.63 9.66
CA PHE A 25 10.66 -20.49 9.32
C PHE A 25 10.17 -19.05 9.54
N TYR A 26 10.35 -18.49 10.75
CA TYR A 26 9.86 -17.14 11.03
C TYR A 26 10.63 -16.05 10.27
N LYS A 27 11.92 -16.26 10.01
CA LYS A 27 12.70 -15.37 9.16
C LYS A 27 12.14 -15.35 7.73
N SER A 28 11.83 -16.51 7.16
CA SER A 28 11.21 -16.61 5.83
C SER A 28 9.86 -15.91 5.77
N GLU A 29 9.01 -16.10 6.79
CA GLU A 29 7.71 -15.43 6.90
C GLU A 29 7.85 -13.91 7.00
N TYR A 30 8.81 -13.43 7.79
CA TYR A 30 9.13 -12.00 7.89
C TYR A 30 9.58 -11.42 6.54
N ASP A 31 10.48 -12.10 5.83
CA ASP A 31 10.94 -11.65 4.52
C ASP A 31 9.80 -11.62 3.48
N ALA A 32 8.89 -12.60 3.53
CA ALA A 32 7.69 -12.62 2.70
C ALA A 32 6.76 -11.41 2.98
N LEU A 33 6.48 -11.13 4.25
CA LEU A 33 5.65 -9.99 4.67
C LEU A 33 6.29 -8.65 4.33
N ARG A 34 7.61 -8.52 4.51
CA ARG A 34 8.35 -7.32 4.11
C ARG A 34 8.22 -7.07 2.60
N ASN A 35 8.31 -8.12 1.79
CA ASN A 35 8.08 -8.02 0.35
C ASN A 35 6.63 -7.66 0.02
N GLU A 36 5.65 -8.20 0.74
CA GLU A 36 4.24 -7.83 0.57
C GLU A 36 3.99 -6.36 0.91
N TYR A 37 4.58 -5.85 1.98
CA TYR A 37 4.53 -4.43 2.36
C TYR A 37 4.99 -3.53 1.21
N TYR A 38 6.15 -3.83 0.60
CA TYR A 38 6.64 -3.05 -0.55
C TYR A 38 5.75 -3.20 -1.78
N LYS A 39 5.15 -4.38 -2.01
CA LYS A 39 4.18 -4.56 -3.11
C LYS A 39 2.93 -3.69 -2.93
N VAL A 40 2.47 -3.46 -1.70
CA VAL A 40 1.33 -2.57 -1.41
C VAL A 40 1.70 -1.11 -1.72
N GLU A 41 2.90 -0.67 -1.35
CA GLU A 41 3.40 0.67 -1.67
C GLU A 41 3.61 0.86 -3.18
N ASP A 42 4.15 -0.13 -3.88
CA ASP A 42 4.30 -0.12 -5.34
C ASP A 42 2.95 -0.03 -6.07
N LYS A 43 1.93 -0.76 -5.61
CA LYS A 43 0.55 -0.63 -6.14
C LYS A 43 0.00 0.79 -5.92
N ALA A 44 0.22 1.38 -4.74
CA ALA A 44 -0.21 2.74 -4.46
C ALA A 44 0.49 3.76 -5.37
N ALA A 45 1.79 3.59 -5.62
CA ALA A 45 2.54 4.43 -6.55
C ALA A 45 2.00 4.32 -7.98
N LYS A 46 1.67 3.11 -8.45
CA LYS A 46 1.01 2.90 -9.76
C LYS A 46 -0.35 3.59 -9.85
N TYR A 47 -1.15 3.55 -8.79
CA TYR A 47 -2.41 4.28 -8.73
C TYR A 47 -2.18 5.80 -8.74
N LEU A 48 -1.15 6.29 -8.06
CA LEU A 48 -0.79 7.72 -8.07
C LEU A 48 -0.43 8.19 -9.48
N THR A 49 0.36 7.41 -10.21
CA THR A 49 0.73 7.72 -11.61
C THR A 49 -0.51 7.76 -12.50
N SER A 50 -1.38 6.76 -12.40
CA SER A 50 -2.65 6.72 -13.15
C SER A 50 -3.54 7.94 -12.84
N LEU A 51 -3.68 8.28 -11.56
CA LEU A 51 -4.47 9.43 -11.11
C LEU A 51 -3.88 10.76 -11.59
N SER A 52 -2.55 10.87 -11.69
CA SER A 52 -1.87 12.06 -12.20
C SER A 52 -2.16 12.27 -13.69
N VAL A 53 -2.18 11.19 -14.49
CA VAL A 53 -2.58 11.26 -15.90
C VAL A 53 -4.04 11.71 -16.04
N LEU A 54 -4.95 11.13 -15.25
CA LEU A 54 -6.36 11.54 -15.24
C LEU A 54 -6.54 13.01 -14.85
N SER A 55 -5.76 13.49 -13.89
CA SER A 55 -5.77 14.90 -13.46
C SER A 55 -5.31 15.84 -14.59
N GLY A 56 -4.32 15.44 -15.39
CA GLY A 56 -3.90 16.20 -16.57
C GLY A 56 -4.98 16.33 -17.63
N ILE A 57 -5.70 15.24 -17.93
CA ILE A 57 -6.85 15.25 -18.84
C ILE A 57 -7.95 16.16 -18.30
N LEU A 58 -8.24 16.07 -17.00
CA LEU A 58 -9.25 16.90 -16.34
C LEU A 58 -8.92 18.40 -16.47
N LEU A 59 -7.66 18.81 -16.33
CA LEU A 59 -7.27 20.22 -16.48
C LEU A 59 -7.55 20.77 -17.90
N VAL A 60 -7.31 19.96 -18.93
CA VAL A 60 -7.62 20.34 -20.32
C VAL A 60 -9.13 20.49 -20.51
N LEU A 61 -9.91 19.52 -20.03
CA LEU A 61 -11.38 19.57 -20.09
C LEU A 61 -11.96 20.74 -19.28
N PHE A 62 -11.36 21.04 -18.12
CA PHE A 62 -11.76 22.14 -17.26
C PHE A 62 -11.60 23.49 -17.98
N LYS A 63 -10.46 23.69 -18.65
CA LYS A 63 -10.22 24.89 -19.47
C LYS A 63 -11.26 25.03 -20.58
N GLU A 64 -11.58 23.93 -21.26
CA GLU A 64 -12.56 23.93 -22.36
C GLU A 64 -13.97 24.29 -21.89
N VAL A 65 -14.42 23.75 -20.75
CA VAL A 65 -15.73 24.05 -20.18
C VAL A 65 -15.83 25.51 -19.74
N ILE A 66 -14.79 26.07 -19.13
CA ILE A 66 -14.80 27.47 -18.68
C ILE A 66 -14.80 28.43 -19.86
N ASN A 67 -13.98 28.17 -20.89
CA ASN A 67 -13.90 29.04 -22.05
C ASN A 67 -15.21 29.08 -22.85
N ASN A 68 -15.92 27.94 -22.93
CA ASN A 68 -17.20 27.83 -23.62
C ASN A 68 -18.40 27.97 -22.68
N PHE A 69 -18.20 28.51 -21.47
CA PHE A 69 -19.26 28.60 -20.48
C PHE A 69 -20.35 29.57 -20.92
N GLN A 70 -21.59 29.10 -20.93
CA GLN A 70 -22.78 29.89 -21.16
C GLN A 70 -23.73 29.70 -19.97
N LEU A 71 -24.59 30.69 -19.69
CA LEU A 71 -25.62 30.59 -18.64
C LEU A 71 -26.79 29.70 -19.07
N ASN A 72 -26.48 28.45 -19.41
CA ASN A 72 -27.44 27.40 -19.77
C ASN A 72 -27.46 26.32 -18.68
N VAL A 73 -28.62 25.65 -18.56
CA VAL A 73 -28.81 24.55 -17.60
C VAL A 73 -27.78 23.43 -17.85
N LEU A 74 -27.49 23.12 -19.12
CA LEU A 74 -26.52 22.10 -19.49
C LEU A 74 -25.09 22.46 -19.03
N SER A 75 -24.66 23.70 -19.26
CA SER A 75 -23.34 24.18 -18.82
C SER A 75 -23.23 24.19 -17.30
N SER A 76 -24.31 24.51 -16.58
CA SER A 76 -24.34 24.43 -15.10
C SER A 76 -24.21 22.99 -14.60
N ILE A 77 -24.85 22.03 -15.26
CA ILE A 77 -24.71 20.60 -14.95
C ILE A 77 -23.28 20.13 -15.19
N GLN A 78 -22.66 20.51 -16.32
CA GLN A 78 -21.28 20.16 -16.64
C GLN A 78 -20.30 20.69 -15.58
N VAL A 79 -20.45 21.95 -15.15
CA VAL A 79 -19.64 22.55 -14.07
C VAL A 79 -19.83 21.82 -12.75
N SER A 80 -21.07 21.45 -12.40
CA SER A 80 -21.35 20.68 -11.18
C SER A 80 -20.67 19.31 -11.18
N ILE A 81 -20.75 18.57 -12.28
CA ILE A 81 -20.08 17.27 -12.45
C ILE A 81 -18.55 17.44 -12.38
N LEU A 82 -18.02 18.49 -12.99
CA LEU A 82 -16.60 18.82 -12.95
C LEU A 82 -16.10 19.09 -11.52
N CYS A 83 -16.87 19.84 -10.72
CA CYS A 83 -16.57 20.05 -9.30
C CYS A 83 -16.58 18.73 -8.52
N LEU A 84 -17.56 17.86 -8.76
CA LEU A 84 -17.61 16.52 -8.14
C LEU A 84 -16.42 15.64 -8.54
N LEU A 85 -15.98 15.71 -9.80
CA LEU A 85 -14.78 15.03 -10.29
C LEU A 85 -13.52 15.49 -9.55
N VAL A 86 -13.33 16.79 -9.39
CA VAL A 86 -12.20 17.35 -8.63
C VAL A 86 -12.21 16.87 -7.18
N LEU A 87 -13.38 16.84 -6.55
CA LEU A 87 -13.53 16.34 -5.17
C LEU A 87 -13.21 14.83 -5.07
N SER A 88 -13.69 14.01 -6.00
CA SER A 88 -13.44 12.56 -6.00
C SER A 88 -11.97 12.22 -6.28
N ILE A 89 -11.31 12.94 -7.20
CA ILE A 89 -9.88 12.79 -7.46
C ILE A 89 -9.06 13.23 -6.23
N SER A 90 -9.45 14.32 -5.58
CA SER A 90 -8.80 14.78 -4.35
C SER A 90 -8.94 13.78 -3.20
N ALA A 91 -10.12 13.16 -3.06
CA ALA A 91 -10.36 12.08 -2.09
C ALA A 91 -9.47 10.85 -2.39
N SER A 92 -9.35 10.48 -3.67
CA SER A 92 -8.44 9.41 -4.11
C SER A 92 -6.99 9.69 -3.72
N TRP A 93 -6.50 10.92 -3.96
CA TRP A 93 -5.14 11.33 -3.58
C TRP A 93 -4.89 11.18 -2.08
N ARG A 94 -5.83 11.66 -1.25
CA ARG A 94 -5.71 11.56 0.20
C ARG A 94 -5.48 10.11 0.63
N PHE A 95 -6.26 9.16 0.12
CA PHE A 95 -6.10 7.76 0.50
C PHE A 95 -4.81 7.15 -0.03
N ILE A 96 -4.39 7.46 -1.26
CA ILE A 96 -3.10 7.00 -1.80
C ILE A 96 -1.94 7.52 -0.94
N PHE A 97 -1.95 8.79 -0.55
CA PHE A 97 -0.92 9.35 0.33
C PHE A 97 -0.94 8.73 1.73
N MET A 98 -2.11 8.31 2.25
CA MET A 98 -2.17 7.53 3.48
C MET A 98 -1.51 6.15 3.35
N VAL A 99 -1.56 5.53 2.17
CA VAL A 99 -0.83 4.28 1.90
C VAL A 99 0.68 4.53 1.81
N LEU A 100 1.10 5.60 1.14
CA LEU A 100 2.51 5.93 0.94
C LEU A 100 3.17 6.58 2.17
N LYS A 101 2.38 6.99 3.17
CA LYS A 101 2.89 7.54 4.42
C LYS A 101 3.89 6.55 5.05
N PRO A 102 5.10 7.01 5.40
CA PRO A 102 6.03 6.18 6.16
C PRO A 102 5.39 5.78 7.49
N VAL A 103 5.33 4.48 7.76
CA VAL A 103 4.90 3.93 9.04
C VAL A 103 6.13 3.42 9.75
N SER A 104 6.29 3.75 11.03
CA SER A 104 7.34 3.18 11.86
C SER A 104 7.05 1.70 12.10
N VAL A 105 7.68 0.84 11.31
CA VAL A 105 7.64 -0.61 11.55
C VAL A 105 8.81 -0.95 12.47
N LYS A 106 8.59 -1.86 13.43
CA LYS A 106 9.70 -2.34 14.27
C LYS A 106 10.80 -2.91 13.37
N SER A 107 12.04 -2.67 13.74
CA SER A 107 13.22 -3.22 13.09
C SER A 107 14.06 -4.00 14.09
N PHE A 108 14.93 -4.88 13.61
CA PHE A 108 15.89 -5.52 14.49
C PHE A 108 16.81 -4.48 15.14
N PRO A 109 17.12 -4.63 16.43
CA PRO A 109 18.13 -3.82 17.08
C PRO A 109 19.52 -4.17 16.54
N TYR A 110 19.98 -3.42 15.54
CA TYR A 110 21.38 -3.46 15.07
C TYR A 110 22.26 -2.72 16.07
N SER A 111 22.70 -3.40 17.11
CA SER A 111 23.57 -2.83 18.15
C SER A 111 24.65 -3.83 18.56
N GLN A 112 25.77 -3.32 19.06
CA GLN A 112 26.86 -4.14 19.60
C GLN A 112 26.36 -5.12 20.66
N LYS A 113 25.33 -4.73 21.44
CA LYS A 113 24.66 -5.59 22.42
C LYS A 113 24.08 -6.87 21.83
N GLY A 114 23.66 -6.87 20.57
CA GLY A 114 23.17 -8.08 19.89
C GLY A 114 24.29 -9.04 19.53
N ILE A 115 25.47 -8.52 19.19
CA ILE A 115 26.70 -9.30 18.96
C ILE A 115 27.18 -9.87 20.29
N ASP A 116 27.28 -9.03 21.32
CA ASP A 116 27.69 -9.45 22.65
C ASP A 116 26.72 -10.50 23.23
N TYR A 117 25.41 -10.36 22.95
CA TYR A 117 24.41 -11.36 23.31
C TYR A 117 24.69 -12.69 22.61
N PHE A 118 24.91 -12.69 21.29
CA PHE A 118 25.23 -13.88 20.51
C PHE A 118 26.45 -14.64 21.06
N ASP A 119 27.51 -13.92 21.42
CA ASP A 119 28.74 -14.53 21.96
C ASP A 119 28.57 -15.04 23.40
N SER A 120 27.59 -14.53 24.15
CA SER A 120 27.36 -14.84 25.56
C SER A 120 26.38 -15.99 25.83
N VAL A 121 25.53 -16.37 24.87
CA VAL A 121 24.48 -17.39 25.06
C VAL A 121 24.70 -18.65 24.23
N LYS A 122 24.07 -19.75 24.64
CA LYS A 122 24.01 -20.96 23.82
C LYS A 122 23.29 -20.68 22.50
N LEU A 123 23.78 -21.29 21.43
CA LEU A 123 23.22 -21.11 20.08
C LEU A 123 21.72 -21.47 19.99
N SER A 124 21.29 -22.52 20.68
CA SER A 124 19.87 -22.91 20.79
C SER A 124 19.02 -21.79 21.41
N THR A 125 19.48 -21.21 22.52
CA THR A 125 18.84 -20.07 23.19
C THR A 125 18.80 -18.86 22.26
N PHE A 126 19.88 -18.57 21.55
CA PHE A 126 19.91 -17.48 20.57
C PHE A 126 18.84 -17.65 19.49
N TYR A 127 18.77 -18.83 18.84
CA TYR A 127 17.75 -19.09 17.81
C TYR A 127 16.34 -18.96 18.35
N TYR A 128 16.09 -19.45 19.57
CA TYR A 128 14.79 -19.32 20.21
C TYR A 128 14.43 -17.84 20.51
N SER A 129 15.34 -17.08 21.13
CA SER A 129 15.15 -15.65 21.40
C SER A 129 14.89 -14.86 20.11
N MET A 130 15.67 -15.12 19.06
CA MET A 130 15.49 -14.46 17.77
C MET A 130 14.16 -14.82 17.11
N SER A 131 13.69 -16.05 17.27
CA SER A 131 12.37 -16.46 16.79
C SER A 131 11.25 -15.64 17.45
N ILE A 132 11.35 -15.37 18.75
CA ILE A 132 10.40 -14.50 19.47
C ILE A 132 10.46 -13.07 18.92
N GLU A 133 11.65 -12.53 18.67
CA GLU A 133 11.79 -11.22 18.05
C GLU A 133 11.15 -11.17 16.66
N TYR A 134 11.34 -12.20 15.83
CA TYR A 134 10.66 -12.28 14.54
C TYR A 134 9.13 -12.29 14.67
N VAL A 135 8.56 -13.00 15.65
CA VAL A 135 7.11 -12.96 15.90
C VAL A 135 6.64 -11.53 16.17
N ASN A 136 7.35 -10.78 17.01
CA ASN A 136 7.03 -9.39 17.30
C ASN A 136 7.12 -8.47 16.06
N LEU A 137 8.09 -8.73 15.19
CA LEU A 137 8.24 -8.00 13.93
C LEU A 137 7.12 -8.35 12.94
N ILE A 138 6.80 -9.64 12.81
CA ILE A 138 5.72 -10.14 11.94
C ILE A 138 4.40 -9.48 12.31
N ASP A 139 4.05 -9.41 13.60
CA ASP A 139 2.81 -8.76 14.04
C ASP A 139 2.80 -7.26 13.72
N SER A 140 3.94 -6.58 13.88
CA SER A 140 4.09 -5.18 13.49
C SER A 140 3.89 -4.98 11.98
N TYR A 141 4.42 -5.87 11.15
CA TYR A 141 4.27 -5.81 9.69
C TYR A 141 2.84 -6.11 9.26
N LYS A 142 2.20 -7.14 9.82
CA LYS A 142 0.80 -7.50 9.53
C LYS A 142 -0.14 -6.33 9.79
N GLY A 143 -0.03 -5.69 10.95
CA GLY A 143 -0.86 -4.52 11.27
C GLY A 143 -0.61 -3.33 10.34
N ALA A 144 0.64 -3.09 9.94
CA ALA A 144 0.97 -2.04 8.98
C ALA A 144 0.40 -2.33 7.57
N ILE A 145 0.54 -3.57 7.10
CA ILE A 145 0.03 -4.03 5.79
C ILE A 145 -1.50 -3.95 5.77
N GLU A 146 -2.18 -4.43 6.82
CA GLU A 146 -3.64 -4.41 6.91
C GLU A 146 -4.17 -2.97 6.80
N LYS A 147 -3.62 -2.05 7.60
CA LYS A 147 -4.00 -0.63 7.57
C LYS A 147 -3.75 0.02 6.21
N LYS A 148 -2.58 -0.24 5.61
CA LYS A 148 -2.26 0.27 4.26
C LYS A 148 -3.18 -0.32 3.20
N THR A 149 -3.50 -1.60 3.30
CA THR A 149 -4.40 -2.29 2.37
C THR A 149 -5.83 -1.74 2.47
N GLU A 150 -6.30 -1.39 3.66
CA GLU A 150 -7.60 -0.75 3.83
C GLU A 150 -7.66 0.60 3.09
N PHE A 151 -6.65 1.46 3.26
CA PHE A 151 -6.57 2.72 2.52
C PHE A 151 -6.43 2.50 1.01
N LEU A 152 -5.69 1.47 0.57
CA LEU A 152 -5.56 1.14 -0.84
C LEU A 152 -6.91 0.70 -1.46
N LYS A 153 -7.71 -0.09 -0.72
CA LYS A 153 -9.07 -0.48 -1.13
C LYS A 153 -9.98 0.74 -1.26
N ARG A 154 -9.93 1.66 -0.30
CA ARG A 154 -10.69 2.92 -0.34
C ARG A 154 -10.26 3.79 -1.53
N ALA A 155 -8.96 3.97 -1.75
CA ALA A 155 -8.42 4.68 -2.90
C ALA A 155 -8.92 4.08 -4.23
N PHE A 156 -8.90 2.76 -4.37
CA PHE A 156 -9.40 2.08 -5.56
C PHE A 156 -10.91 2.31 -5.78
N SER A 157 -11.70 2.34 -4.69
CA SER A 157 -13.12 2.65 -4.77
C SER A 157 -13.37 4.08 -5.28
N GLU A 158 -12.62 5.06 -4.77
CA GLU A 158 -12.72 6.45 -5.21
C GLU A 158 -12.27 6.62 -6.67
N ILE A 159 -11.20 5.92 -7.09
CA ILE A 159 -10.75 5.93 -8.50
C ILE A 159 -11.85 5.38 -9.43
N LYS A 160 -12.54 4.30 -9.04
CA LYS A 160 -13.68 3.77 -9.82
C LYS A 160 -14.82 4.79 -9.91
N CYS A 161 -15.14 5.46 -8.80
CA CYS A 161 -16.14 6.53 -8.78
C CYS A 161 -15.75 7.69 -9.71
N SER A 162 -14.51 8.18 -9.61
CA SER A 162 -13.95 9.21 -10.47
C SER A 162 -14.01 8.80 -11.95
N GLY A 163 -13.66 7.56 -12.29
CA GLY A 163 -13.74 7.06 -13.66
C GLY A 163 -15.16 7.03 -14.21
N LEU A 164 -16.14 6.64 -13.39
CA LEU A 164 -17.56 6.66 -13.78
C LEU A 164 -18.06 8.09 -13.97
N LEU A 165 -17.74 9.00 -13.06
CA LEU A 165 -18.07 10.43 -13.19
C LEU A 165 -17.46 11.04 -14.46
N LEU A 166 -16.23 10.64 -14.82
CA LEU A 166 -15.57 11.10 -16.03
C LEU A 166 -16.31 10.62 -17.29
N LEU A 167 -16.78 9.37 -17.32
CA LEU A 167 -17.57 8.86 -18.43
C LEU A 167 -18.89 9.64 -18.57
N ILE A 168 -19.61 9.87 -17.45
CA ILE A 168 -20.84 10.68 -17.46
C ILE A 168 -20.57 12.09 -17.98
N PHE A 169 -19.47 12.70 -17.51
CA PHE A 169 -19.05 14.03 -17.96
C PHE A 169 -18.78 14.06 -19.46
N LEU A 170 -18.01 13.10 -19.99
CA LEU A 170 -17.71 13.01 -21.41
C LEU A 170 -18.97 12.78 -22.27
N SER A 171 -19.89 11.94 -21.81
CA SER A 171 -21.18 11.76 -22.49
C SER A 171 -21.99 13.05 -22.51
N SER A 172 -22.08 13.76 -21.38
CA SER A 172 -22.77 15.06 -21.31
C SER A 172 -22.12 16.11 -22.20
N PHE A 173 -20.78 16.14 -22.26
CA PHE A 173 -20.02 17.04 -23.11
C PHE A 173 -20.27 16.75 -24.60
N PHE A 174 -20.23 15.47 -25.00
CA PHE A 174 -20.51 15.05 -26.37
C PHE A 174 -21.93 15.41 -26.80
N ILE A 175 -22.93 15.11 -25.96
CA ILE A 175 -24.34 15.45 -26.22
C ILE A 175 -24.49 16.97 -26.40
N GLY A 176 -23.84 17.76 -25.55
CA GLY A 176 -23.84 19.22 -25.68
C GLY A 176 -23.28 19.70 -27.01
N ASN A 177 -22.12 19.17 -27.42
CA ASN A 177 -21.49 19.56 -28.68
C ASN A 177 -22.30 19.13 -29.91
N VAL A 178 -22.86 17.92 -29.91
CA VAL A 178 -23.72 17.45 -31.01
C VAL A 178 -24.98 18.30 -31.11
N LEU A 179 -25.71 18.51 -30.00
CA LEU A 179 -26.93 19.33 -30.00
C LEU A 179 -26.68 20.77 -30.45
N PHE A 180 -25.60 21.41 -29.99
CA PHE A 180 -25.26 22.78 -30.40
C PHE A 180 -24.70 22.88 -31.82
N SER A 181 -24.09 21.81 -32.35
CA SER A 181 -23.66 21.78 -33.76
C SER A 181 -24.83 21.72 -34.73
N THR A 182 -25.95 21.10 -34.36
CA THR A 182 -27.13 20.97 -35.25
C THR A 182 -27.99 22.24 -35.32
N VAL A 183 -27.81 23.18 -34.38
CA VAL A 183 -28.63 24.42 -34.27
C VAL A 183 -27.99 25.61 -35.01
N LYS A 184 -26.82 25.42 -35.65
CA LYS A 184 -26.24 26.41 -36.58
C LYS A 184 -26.82 26.20 -38.00
N PHE A 185 -28.04 26.65 -38.25
CA PHE A 185 -28.57 26.93 -39.57
C PHE A 185 -29.32 28.26 -39.56
#